data_AF-A0A651F3I9-F1
#
_entry.id   AF-A0A651F3I9-F1
#
_cell.length_a   1.000
_cell.length_b   1.000
_cell.length_c   1.000
_cell.angle_alpha   90.00
_cell.angle_beta   90.00
_cell.angle_gamma   90.00
#
_symmetry.space_group_name_H-M   'P 1'
#
loop_
_entity.id
_entity.type
_entity.pdbx_description
1 polymer ?
#
loop_
_entity_poly.entity_id
_entity_poly.type
_entity_poly.pdbx_seq_one_letter_code
_entity_poly.pdbx_strand_id
1 'polypeptide(L)'
;MDELIPVDDFFVDEAKGDPELLHEILLEAIDQLDEGDYKTCCGMLRTYILASNKTADVADFLNCSEEDLVKQLNNRAIEQKAHLEKVIEFLQLKL
;
A
#
# COMPACT_ATOMS: atom_id res chain seq x y z
N MET A 1 8.87 -16.73 23.36
CA MET A 1 8.77 -15.46 22.61
C MET A 1 8.42 -15.89 21.21
N ASP A 2 7.14 -15.83 20.87
CA ASP A 2 6.74 -16.03 19.48
C ASP A 2 7.24 -14.79 18.73
N GLU A 3 8.35 -14.95 18.03
CA GLU A 3 8.68 -14.04 16.93
C GLU A 3 7.58 -14.24 15.89
N LEU A 4 6.56 -13.39 15.99
CA LEU A 4 5.73 -13.03 14.87
C LEU A 4 6.68 -12.47 13.81
N ILE A 5 7.17 -13.34 12.91
CA ILE A 5 7.61 -12.87 11.60
C ILE A 5 6.46 -11.99 11.11
N PRO A 6 6.65 -10.69 10.83
CA PRO A 6 5.59 -9.90 10.27
C PRO A 6 5.23 -10.59 8.96
N VAL A 7 4.07 -11.26 8.91
CA VAL A 7 3.60 -11.95 7.69
C VAL A 7 3.60 -10.97 6.50
N ASP A 8 3.49 -9.70 6.83
CA ASP A 8 3.63 -8.52 6.01
C ASP A 8 4.99 -8.33 5.29
N ASP A 9 6.12 -8.84 5.80
CA ASP A 9 7.44 -8.62 5.18
C ASP A 9 7.73 -9.65 4.07
N PHE A 10 7.16 -10.85 4.16
CA PHE A 10 7.35 -11.90 3.16
C PHE A 10 6.79 -11.48 1.79
N PHE A 11 5.55 -10.98 1.75
CA PHE A 11 4.91 -10.53 0.51
C PHE A 11 5.57 -9.27 -0.07
N VAL A 12 6.07 -8.38 0.80
CA VAL A 12 6.82 -7.19 0.38
C VAL A 12 8.14 -7.60 -0.29
N ASP A 13 8.87 -8.54 0.30
CA ASP A 13 10.15 -9.00 -0.24
C ASP A 13 9.99 -9.79 -1.54
N GLU A 14 8.92 -10.57 -1.68
CA GLU A 14 8.56 -11.23 -2.94
C GLU A 14 8.25 -10.21 -4.04
N ALA A 15 7.42 -9.21 -3.74
CA ALA A 15 7.05 -8.16 -4.69
C ALA A 15 8.22 -7.26 -5.11
N LYS A 16 9.21 -6.98 -4.23
CA LYS A 16 10.39 -6.16 -4.58
C LYS A 16 11.15 -6.70 -5.79
N GLY A 17 11.18 -8.01 -5.97
CA GLY A 17 11.91 -8.68 -7.04
C GLY A 17 11.09 -8.91 -8.32
N ASP A 18 9.78 -8.67 -8.28
CA ASP A 18 8.85 -9.07 -9.32
C ASP A 18 7.95 -7.89 -9.76
N PRO A 19 8.29 -7.25 -10.90
CA PRO A 19 7.52 -6.17 -11.47
C PRO A 19 6.09 -6.56 -11.89
N GLU A 20 5.87 -7.81 -12.30
CA GLU A 20 4.54 -8.29 -12.67
C GLU A 20 3.67 -8.41 -11.42
N LEU A 21 4.21 -9.01 -10.36
CA LEU A 21 3.54 -9.09 -9.06
C LEU A 21 3.24 -7.70 -8.48
N LEU A 22 4.18 -6.75 -8.58
CA LEU A 22 3.93 -5.35 -8.18
C LEU A 22 2.76 -4.73 -8.94
N HIS A 23 2.68 -4.98 -10.25
CA HIS A 23 1.58 -4.50 -11.06
C HIS A 23 0.25 -5.14 -10.64
N GLU A 24 0.23 -6.46 -10.44
CA GLU A 24 -0.93 -7.20 -9.97
C GLU A 24 -1.43 -6.71 -8.60
N ILE A 25 -0.52 -6.45 -7.65
CA ILE A 25 -0.88 -5.91 -6.33
C ILE A 25 -1.58 -4.55 -6.47
N LEU A 26 -1.13 -3.69 -7.38
CA LEU A 26 -1.77 -2.39 -7.59
C LEU A 26 -3.14 -2.53 -8.25
N LEU A 27 -3.29 -3.44 -9.23
CA LEU A 27 -4.59 -3.73 -9.84
C LEU A 27 -5.58 -4.30 -8.82
N GLU A 28 -5.14 -5.25 -8.01
CA GLU A 28 -5.95 -5.81 -6.93
C GLU A 28 -6.35 -4.73 -5.92
N ALA A 29 -5.45 -3.80 -5.57
CA ALA A 29 -5.81 -2.68 -4.70
C ALA A 29 -6.95 -1.81 -5.26
N ILE A 30 -6.99 -1.63 -6.59
CA ILE A 30 -8.05 -0.89 -7.30
C ILE A 30 -9.37 -1.66 -7.25
N ASP A 31 -9.33 -2.96 -7.54
CA ASP A 31 -10.52 -3.81 -7.51
C ASP A 31 -11.13 -3.83 -6.09
N GLN A 32 -10.29 -3.99 -5.05
CA GLN A 32 -10.72 -3.96 -3.65
C GLN A 32 -11.32 -2.60 -3.25
N LEU A 33 -10.80 -1.49 -3.79
CA LEU A 33 -11.37 -0.16 -3.57
C LEU A 33 -12.76 -0.03 -4.20
N ASP A 34 -12.97 -0.58 -5.39
CA ASP A 34 -14.25 -0.55 -6.10
C ASP A 34 -15.30 -1.47 -5.47
N GLU A 35 -14.87 -2.60 -4.91
CA GLU A 35 -15.72 -3.50 -4.11
C GLU A 35 -16.07 -2.91 -2.72
N GLY A 36 -15.35 -1.87 -2.29
CA GLY A 36 -15.53 -1.23 -0.99
C GLY A 36 -14.83 -1.95 0.17
N ASP A 37 -13.92 -2.88 -0.11
CA ASP A 37 -13.04 -3.49 0.90
C ASP A 37 -11.79 -2.61 1.11
N TYR A 38 -11.99 -1.49 1.81
CA TYR A 38 -10.91 -0.55 2.14
C TYR A 38 -9.81 -1.17 2.98
N LYS A 39 -10.13 -2.21 3.76
CA LYS A 39 -9.19 -2.88 4.64
C LYS A 39 -8.20 -3.72 3.82
N THR A 40 -8.68 -4.44 2.83
CA THR A 40 -7.82 -5.20 1.92
C THR A 40 -7.08 -4.26 0.99
N CYS A 41 -7.74 -3.22 0.46
CA CYS A 41 -7.10 -2.15 -0.32
C CYS A 41 -5.91 -1.51 0.42
N CYS A 42 -6.06 -1.13 1.71
CA CYS A 42 -4.96 -0.59 2.52
C CYS A 42 -3.78 -1.57 2.63
N GLY A 43 -4.06 -2.86 2.79
CA GLY A 43 -3.05 -3.91 2.85
C GLY A 43 -2.26 -4.04 1.55
N MET A 44 -2.97 -4.06 0.42
CA MET A 44 -2.34 -4.13 -0.91
C MET A 44 -1.51 -2.88 -1.21
N LEU A 45 -2.04 -1.68 -0.92
CA LEU A 45 -1.31 -0.43 -1.11
C LEU A 45 -0.06 -0.36 -0.25
N ARG A 46 -0.12 -0.82 1.00
CA ARG A 46 1.06 -0.92 1.86
C ARG A 46 2.13 -1.81 1.22
N THR A 47 1.76 -2.99 0.77
CA THR A 47 2.69 -3.93 0.12
C THR A 47 3.32 -3.28 -1.10
N TYR A 48 2.52 -2.70 -1.99
CA TYR A 48 3.00 -2.00 -3.18
C TYR A 48 3.96 -0.87 -2.83
N ILE A 49 3.59 0.02 -1.92
CA ILE A 49 4.37 1.21 -1.55
C ILE A 49 5.72 0.81 -0.97
N LEU A 50 5.74 -0.18 -0.08
CA LEU A 50 6.97 -0.68 0.52
C LEU A 50 7.84 -1.43 -0.49
N ALA A 51 7.25 -2.27 -1.34
CA ALA A 51 7.98 -3.07 -2.32
C ALA A 51 8.53 -2.23 -3.48
N SER A 52 7.83 -1.17 -3.88
CA SER A 52 8.26 -0.25 -4.94
C SER A 52 9.14 0.91 -4.43
N ASN A 53 9.50 0.93 -3.14
CA ASN A 53 10.26 2.00 -2.48
C ASN A 53 9.62 3.40 -2.68
N LYS A 54 8.29 3.49 -2.58
CA LYS A 54 7.52 4.73 -2.78
C LYS A 54 7.07 5.39 -1.47
N THR A 55 7.52 4.91 -0.32
CA THR A 55 7.08 5.41 1.00
C THR A 55 7.27 6.93 1.14
N ALA A 56 8.45 7.44 0.82
CA ALA A 56 8.75 8.88 0.88
C ALA A 56 7.87 9.68 -0.09
N ASP A 57 7.78 9.25 -1.35
CA ASP A 57 6.97 9.89 -2.39
C ASP A 57 5.49 10.03 -1.97
N VAL A 58 4.92 8.96 -1.40
CA VAL A 58 3.52 8.95 -0.96
C VAL A 58 3.32 9.74 0.33
N ALA A 59 4.25 9.66 1.28
CA ALA A 59 4.19 10.41 2.51
C ALA A 59 4.22 11.93 2.25
N ASP A 60 5.09 12.36 1.34
CA ASP A 60 5.16 13.74 0.87
C ASP A 60 3.86 14.17 0.19
N PHE A 61 3.28 13.32 -0.66
CA PHE A 61 2.00 13.59 -1.33
C PHE A 61 0.85 13.77 -0.33
N LEU A 62 0.80 12.96 0.72
CA LEU A 62 -0.20 13.03 1.78
C LEU A 62 0.12 14.07 2.86
N ASN A 63 1.27 14.74 2.77
CA ASN A 63 1.77 15.69 3.76
C ASN A 63 1.79 15.09 5.19
N CYS A 64 2.30 13.87 5.29
CA CYS A 64 2.50 13.16 6.56
C CYS A 64 3.91 12.57 6.65
N SER A 65 4.31 12.07 7.82
CA SER A 65 5.57 11.34 7.94
C SER A 65 5.46 9.94 7.32
N GLU A 66 6.59 9.35 6.91
CA GLU A 66 6.64 7.96 6.45
C GLU A 66 6.13 6.98 7.51
N GLU A 67 6.46 7.24 8.78
CA GLU A 67 6.00 6.43 9.91
C GLU A 67 4.47 6.50 10.06
N ASP A 68 3.89 7.69 9.94
CA ASP A 68 2.44 7.88 10.01
C ASP A 68 1.73 7.26 8.81
N LEU A 69 2.31 7.32 7.61
CA LEU A 69 1.76 6.64 6.43
C LEU A 69 1.67 5.13 6.67
N VAL A 70 2.78 4.51 7.08
CA VAL A 70 2.83 3.06 7.33
C VAL A 70 1.88 2.68 8.46
N LYS A 71 1.78 3.48 9.53
CA LYS A 71 0.80 3.27 10.61
C LYS A 71 -0.63 3.38 10.11
N GLN A 72 -0.95 4.36 9.28
CA GLN A 72 -2.29 4.54 8.74
C GLN A 72 -2.72 3.37 7.86
N LEU A 73 -1.82 2.88 7.00
CA LEU A 73 -2.07 1.71 6.16
C LEU A 73 -2.16 0.42 6.99
N ASN A 74 -1.29 0.22 7.98
CA ASN A 74 -1.31 -0.93 8.90
C ASN A 74 -2.60 -1.01 9.71
N ASN A 75 -2.98 0.12 10.30
CA ASN A 75 -4.18 0.21 11.13
C ASN A 75 -5.45 0.32 10.29
N ARG A 76 -5.32 0.33 8.95
CA ARG A 76 -6.44 0.53 8.00
C ARG A 76 -7.23 1.79 8.33
N ALA A 77 -6.53 2.81 8.83
CA ALA A 77 -7.14 4.06 9.28
C ALA A 77 -7.60 4.93 8.10
N ILE A 78 -7.14 4.64 6.89
CA ILE A 78 -7.59 5.29 5.65
C ILE A 78 -8.89 4.60 5.18
N GLU A 79 -9.99 4.79 5.90
CA GLU A 79 -11.30 4.22 5.55
C GLU A 79 -12.10 5.11 4.59
N GLN A 80 -11.48 6.16 4.04
CA GLN A 80 -12.13 7.09 3.13
C GLN A 80 -11.78 6.73 1.70
N LYS A 81 -12.78 6.29 0.91
CA LYS A 81 -12.63 5.98 -0.52
C LYS A 81 -11.83 7.06 -1.26
N ALA A 82 -12.21 8.32 -1.07
CA ALA A 82 -11.55 9.47 -1.72
C ALA A 82 -10.06 9.65 -1.35
N HIS A 83 -9.61 9.18 -0.18
CA HIS A 83 -8.19 9.19 0.16
C HIS A 83 -7.44 8.05 -0.54
N LEU A 84 -8.01 6.84 -0.56
CA LEU A 84 -7.41 5.70 -1.24
C LEU A 84 -7.34 5.92 -2.76
N GLU A 85 -8.39 6.50 -3.36
CA GLU A 85 -8.42 6.91 -4.77
C GLU A 85 -7.24 7.83 -5.11
N LYS A 86 -7.01 8.87 -4.30
CA LYS A 86 -5.90 9.81 -4.52
C LYS A 86 -4.52 9.15 -4.43
N VAL A 87 -4.35 8.21 -3.51
CA VAL A 87 -3.08 7.47 -3.38
C VAL A 87 -2.86 6.60 -4.61
N ILE A 88 -3.89 5.87 -5.05
CA ILE A 88 -3.84 5.03 -6.26
C ILE A 88 -3.52 5.88 -7.50
N GLU A 89 -4.23 6.99 -7.70
CA GLU A 89 -3.99 7.90 -8.82
C GLU A 89 -2.54 8.42 -8.82
N PHE A 90 -2.02 8.81 -7.64
CA PHE A 90 -0.63 9.25 -7.51
C PHE A 90 0.37 8.14 -7.89
N LEU A 91 0.13 6.90 -7.44
CA LEU A 91 0.99 5.76 -7.74
C LEU A 91 0.95 5.39 -9.23
N GLN A 92 -0.21 5.47 -9.88
CA GLN A 92 -0.36 5.21 -11.31
C GLN A 92 0.37 6.23 -12.19
N LEU A 93 0.45 7.50 -11.76
CA LEU A 93 1.18 8.56 -12.49
C LEU A 93 2.71 8.43 -12.39
N LYS A 94 3.21 7.57 -11.49
CA LYS A 94 4.63 7.36 -11.20
C LYS A 94 5.17 6.03 -11.74
N LEU A 95 4.33 5.25 -12.42
CA LEU A 95 4.68 4.10 -13.26
C LEU A 95 5.21 4.55 -14.62
#